data_AF-A0A1S2N084-F1
#
_entry.id   AF-A0A1S2N084-F1
#
_cell.length_a   1.000
_cell.length_b   1.000
_cell.length_c   1.000
_cell.angle_alpha   90.00
_cell.angle_beta   90.00
_cell.angle_gamma   90.00
#
_symmetry.space_group_name_H-M   'P 1'
#
loop_
_entity.id
_entity.type
_entity.pdbx_description
1 polymer ?
#
loop_
_entity_poly.entity_id
_entity_poly.type
_entity_poly.pdbx_seq_one_letter_code
_entity_poly.pdbx_strand_id
1 'polypeptide(L)'
;MSCPDTFCAPRAGTHASLLLLFLAAGAASFVLRSRVASGGAEVLDASGTLCWAGALTIVVSLALRCSRWWRPWTWVIALALSLGVEFLQATPYPAAWQAAFPPTHLVFGSTFSWGDVPWYVVGVGLAWWLLGRRRAPAR
;
A
#
# COMPACT_ATOMS: atom_id res chain seq x y z
N MET A 1 32.60 -20.99 17.63
CA MET A 1 31.79 -20.68 16.44
C MET A 1 30.36 -20.49 16.92
N SER A 2 30.03 -19.30 17.41
CA SER A 2 28.70 -19.00 17.96
C SER A 2 27.83 -18.45 16.85
N CYS A 3 26.71 -19.12 16.59
CA CYS A 3 25.66 -18.63 15.70
C CYS A 3 25.09 -17.33 16.30
N PRO A 4 25.13 -16.18 15.61
CA PRO A 4 24.45 -14.99 16.10
C PRO A 4 22.95 -15.15 15.82
N ASP A 5 22.24 -15.80 16.75
CA ASP A 5 20.79 -16.03 16.71
C ASP A 5 19.93 -14.75 16.89
N THR A 6 20.53 -13.56 16.83
CA THR A 6 19.84 -12.29 17.09
C THR A 6 19.18 -11.64 15.87
N PHE A 7 19.33 -12.19 14.66
CA PHE A 7 18.75 -11.60 13.45
C PHE A 7 17.39 -12.15 13.01
N CYS A 8 16.84 -13.17 13.68
CA CYS A 8 15.65 -13.87 13.21
C CYS A 8 14.44 -13.77 14.15
N ALA A 9 14.15 -12.57 14.68
CA ALA A 9 12.81 -12.27 15.17
C ALA A 9 12.41 -10.79 15.02
N PRO A 10 12.07 -10.30 13.81
CA PRO A 10 11.25 -9.11 13.69
C PRO A 10 9.83 -9.45 14.17
N ARG A 11 9.30 -8.68 15.14
CA ARG A 11 7.92 -8.78 15.65
C ARG A 11 6.91 -8.79 14.47
N ALA A 12 6.47 -9.96 14.00
CA ALA A 12 5.49 -10.10 12.93
C ALA A 12 4.22 -9.28 13.18
N GLY A 13 3.90 -9.05 14.46
CA GLY A 13 2.82 -8.17 14.90
C GLY A 13 2.92 -6.73 14.38
N THR A 14 4.11 -6.18 14.12
CA THR A 14 4.22 -4.77 13.66
C THR A 14 3.76 -4.58 12.22
N HIS A 15 4.21 -5.44 11.31
CA HIS A 15 3.75 -5.42 9.92
C HIS A 15 2.26 -5.75 9.85
N ALA A 16 1.80 -6.74 10.63
CA ALA A 16 0.39 -7.10 10.69
C ALA A 16 -0.47 -5.93 11.19
N SER A 17 -0.07 -5.25 12.28
CA SER A 17 -0.81 -4.08 12.79
C SER A 17 -0.83 -2.92 11.79
N LEU A 18 0.30 -2.59 11.16
CA LEU A 18 0.34 -1.51 10.15
C LEU A 18 -0.51 -1.86 8.93
N LEU A 19 -0.41 -3.10 8.44
CA LEU A 19 -1.22 -3.57 7.33
C LEU A 19 -2.71 -3.48 7.66
N LEU A 20 -3.12 -3.98 8.83
CA LEU A 20 -4.51 -3.92 9.28
C LEU A 20 -5.00 -2.48 9.43
N LEU A 21 -4.18 -1.56 9.95
CA LEU A 21 -4.53 -0.15 10.07
C LEU A 21 -4.78 0.49 8.70
N PHE A 22 -3.88 0.29 7.74
CA PHE A 22 -4.05 0.82 6.38
C PHE A 22 -5.26 0.21 5.68
N LEU A 23 -5.47 -1.10 5.80
CA LEU A 23 -6.62 -1.77 5.20
C LEU A 23 -7.94 -1.32 5.84
N ALA A 24 -8.00 -1.18 7.17
CA ALA A 24 -9.20 -0.72 7.87
C ALA A 24 -9.52 0.74 7.51
N ALA A 25 -8.51 1.62 7.46
CA ALA A 25 -8.70 3.02 7.08
C ALA A 25 -9.12 3.15 5.60
N GLY A 26 -8.54 2.35 4.71
CA GLY A 26 -8.94 2.30 3.30
C GLY A 26 -10.37 1.79 3.12
N ALA A 27 -10.74 0.71 3.81
CA ALA A 27 -12.10 0.18 3.80
C ALA A 27 -13.12 1.19 4.36
N ALA A 28 -12.78 1.87 5.46
CA ALA A 28 -13.61 2.94 6.01
C ALA A 28 -13.78 4.10 5.02
N SER A 29 -12.70 4.52 4.35
CA SER A 29 -12.74 5.56 3.32
C SER A 29 -13.65 5.18 2.16
N PHE A 30 -13.55 3.94 1.67
CA PHE A 30 -14.38 3.41 0.59
C PHE A 30 -15.87 3.38 0.98
N VAL A 31 -16.19 2.86 2.17
CA VAL A 31 -17.57 2.82 2.69
C VAL A 31 -18.13 4.22 2.92
N LEU A 32 -17.32 5.16 3.41
CA LEU A 32 -17.77 6.52 3.66
C LEU A 32 -17.95 7.31 2.35
N ARG A 33 -17.12 7.05 1.34
CA ARG A 33 -17.23 7.69 0.02
C ARG A 33 -18.59 7.43 -0.62
N SER A 34 -19.15 6.23 -0.45
CA SER A 34 -20.49 5.91 -0.96
C SER A 34 -21.63 6.62 -0.20
N ARG A 35 -21.33 7.46 0.80
CA ARG A 35 -22.30 8.13 1.69
C ARG A 35 -22.19 9.66 1.68
N VAL A 36 -21.19 10.23 1.03
CA VAL A 36 -20.87 11.67 1.14
C VAL A 36 -21.05 12.38 -0.21
N ALA A 37 -21.51 13.63 -0.18
CA ALA A 37 -21.64 14.48 -1.36
C ALA A 37 -20.27 14.89 -1.95
N SER A 38 -20.27 15.41 -3.18
CA SER A 38 -19.07 15.62 -4.02
C SER A 38 -17.84 16.21 -3.33
N GLY A 39 -18.00 17.23 -2.47
CA GLY A 39 -16.87 17.88 -1.81
C GLY A 39 -16.09 17.01 -0.81
N GLY A 40 -16.74 16.04 -0.16
CA GLY A 40 -16.05 15.09 0.72
C GLY A 40 -15.55 13.83 -0.01
N ALA A 41 -16.08 13.57 -1.20
CA ALA A 41 -15.75 12.39 -1.98
C ALA A 41 -14.28 12.42 -2.45
N GLU A 42 -13.75 13.59 -2.81
CA GLU A 42 -12.34 13.75 -3.25
C GLU A 42 -11.33 13.44 -2.13
N VAL A 43 -11.59 13.92 -0.92
CA VAL A 43 -10.73 13.65 0.24
C VAL A 43 -10.74 12.16 0.58
N LEU A 44 -11.90 11.51 0.48
CA LEU A 44 -12.05 10.08 0.75
C LEU A 44 -11.44 9.21 -0.35
N ASP A 45 -11.38 9.72 -1.58
CA ASP A 45 -10.65 9.09 -2.69
C ASP A 45 -9.15 9.12 -2.41
N ALA A 46 -8.61 10.32 -2.16
CA ALA A 46 -7.22 10.53 -1.79
C ALA A 46 -6.78 9.68 -0.58
N SER A 47 -7.62 9.61 0.46
CA SER A 47 -7.32 8.79 1.65
C SER A 47 -7.34 7.29 1.32
N GLY A 48 -8.25 6.84 0.46
CA GLY A 48 -8.28 5.48 -0.06
C GLY A 48 -6.99 5.11 -0.80
N THR A 49 -6.58 5.96 -1.75
CA THR A 49 -5.34 5.81 -2.54
C THR A 49 -4.10 5.75 -1.65
N LEU A 50 -3.99 6.69 -0.71
CA LEU A 50 -2.92 6.73 0.28
C LEU A 50 -2.87 5.42 1.09
N CYS A 51 -4.02 4.95 1.57
CA CYS A 51 -4.11 3.75 2.39
C CYS A 51 -3.74 2.49 1.61
N TRP A 52 -4.19 2.37 0.37
CA TRP A 52 -3.87 1.24 -0.51
C TRP A 52 -2.35 1.19 -0.82
N ALA A 53 -1.74 2.34 -1.14
CA ALA A 53 -0.30 2.44 -1.38
C ALA A 53 0.52 2.07 -0.14
N GLY A 54 0.06 2.52 1.03
CA GLY A 54 0.64 2.17 2.32
C GLY A 54 0.58 0.67 2.59
N ALA A 55 -0.59 0.05 2.43
CA ALA A 55 -0.78 -1.39 2.59
C ALA A 55 0.13 -2.19 1.65
N LEU A 56 0.20 -1.83 0.37
CA LEU A 56 1.09 -2.47 -0.61
C LEU A 56 2.57 -2.35 -0.19
N THR A 57 2.98 -1.19 0.33
CA THR A 57 4.34 -1.00 0.87
C THR A 57 4.64 -1.95 2.02
N ILE A 58 3.68 -2.20 2.92
CA ILE A 58 3.84 -3.19 3.99
C ILE A 58 3.96 -4.61 3.43
N VAL A 59 3.18 -4.96 2.40
CA VAL A 59 3.26 -6.28 1.73
C VAL A 59 4.62 -6.48 1.05
N VAL A 60 5.11 -5.50 0.29
CA VAL A 60 6.44 -5.55 -0.33
C VAL A 60 7.54 -5.66 0.73
N SER A 61 7.40 -4.89 1.82
CA SER A 61 8.32 -4.94 2.97
C SER A 61 8.35 -6.33 3.62
N LEU A 62 7.21 -7.00 3.73
CA LEU A 62 7.10 -8.39 4.20
C LEU A 62 7.77 -9.37 3.24
N ALA A 63 7.52 -9.24 1.93
CA ALA A 63 8.11 -10.11 0.91
C ALA A 63 9.64 -10.01 0.89
N LEU A 64 10.19 -8.80 1.06
CA LEU A 64 11.63 -8.56 1.06
C LEU A 64 12.27 -8.64 2.45
N ARG A 65 11.53 -9.03 3.50
CA ARG A 65 11.96 -8.84 4.91
C ARG A 65 13.30 -9.50 5.25
N CYS A 66 13.61 -10.65 4.65
CA CYS A 66 14.85 -11.41 4.87
C CYS A 66 15.93 -11.07 3.85
N SER A 67 15.67 -10.14 2.92
CA SER A 67 16.58 -9.78 1.84
C SER A 67 17.40 -8.55 2.20
N ARG A 68 18.69 -8.55 1.85
CA ARG A 68 19.57 -7.36 1.90
C ARG A 68 19.03 -6.19 1.07
N TRP A 69 18.15 -6.48 0.11
CA TRP A 69 17.51 -5.52 -0.78
C TRP A 69 16.31 -4.80 -0.16
N TRP A 70 15.90 -5.16 1.07
CA TRP A 70 14.75 -4.56 1.74
C TRP A 70 14.83 -3.03 1.81
N ARG A 71 15.96 -2.48 2.28
CA ARG A 71 16.14 -1.03 2.44
C ARG A 71 16.03 -0.25 1.13
N PRO A 72 16.88 -0.53 0.13
CA PRO A 72 16.91 0.30 -1.07
C PRO A 72 15.66 0.12 -1.94
N TRP A 73 15.05 -1.08 -1.96
CA TRP A 73 14.06 -1.42 -2.99
C TRP A 73 12.61 -1.46 -2.54
N THR A 74 12.30 -1.54 -1.24
CA THR A 74 10.90 -1.69 -0.79
C THR A 74 10.02 -0.54 -1.29
N TRP A 75 10.43 0.71 -1.04
CA TRP A 75 9.65 1.88 -1.44
C TRP A 75 9.62 2.06 -2.97
N VAL A 76 10.72 1.74 -3.67
CA VAL A 76 10.81 1.80 -5.14
C VAL A 76 9.83 0.83 -5.77
N ILE A 77 9.86 -0.43 -5.33
CA ILE A 77 8.99 -1.49 -5.87
C ILE A 77 7.54 -1.18 -5.53
N ALA A 78 7.25 -0.77 -4.30
CA ALA A 78 5.89 -0.42 -3.91
C ALA A 78 5.33 0.73 -4.78
N LEU A 79 6.10 1.80 -4.98
CA LEU A 79 5.69 2.92 -5.83
C LEU A 79 5.54 2.51 -7.29
N ALA A 80 6.49 1.74 -7.82
CA ALA A 80 6.44 1.24 -9.20
C ALA A 80 5.23 0.34 -9.43
N LEU A 81 4.88 -0.52 -8.46
CA LEU A 81 3.68 -1.35 -8.53
C LEU A 81 2.41 -0.51 -8.42
N SER A 82 2.36 0.48 -7.53
CA SER A 82 1.21 1.39 -7.42
C SER A 82 0.95 2.15 -8.72
N LEU A 83 2.00 2.76 -9.28
CA LEU A 83 1.90 3.43 -10.57
C LEU A 83 1.61 2.46 -11.71
N GLY A 84 2.18 1.26 -11.68
CA GLY A 84 1.93 0.22 -12.68
C GLY A 84 0.47 -0.23 -12.70
N VAL A 85 -0.16 -0.40 -11.53
CA VAL A 85 -1.59 -0.66 -11.40
C VAL A 85 -2.42 0.49 -11.95
N GLU A 86 -2.04 1.73 -11.63
CA GLU A 86 -2.72 2.93 -12.12
C GLU A 86 -2.64 3.05 -13.65
N PHE A 87 -1.44 2.90 -14.25
CA PHE A 87 -1.28 2.90 -15.70
C PHE A 87 -1.96 1.71 -16.38
N LEU A 88 -2.09 0.56 -15.70
CA LEU A 88 -2.84 -0.58 -16.23
C LEU A 88 -4.32 -0.24 -16.43
N GLN A 89 -4.89 0.67 -15.64
CA GLN A 89 -6.27 1.15 -15.82
C GLN A 89 -6.47 1.97 -17.10
N ALA A 90 -5.40 2.48 -17.72
CA ALA A 90 -5.49 3.10 -19.05
C ALA A 90 -5.66 2.06 -20.18
N THR A 91 -5.58 0.76 -19.85
CA THR A 91 -5.77 -0.35 -20.80
C THR A 91 -7.16 -0.97 -20.65
N PRO A 92 -7.66 -1.74 -21.64
CA PRO A 92 -8.97 -2.40 -21.53
C PRO A 92 -8.96 -3.64 -20.61
N TYR A 93 -7.79 -4.09 -20.13
CA TYR A 93 -7.68 -5.33 -19.38
C TYR A 93 -8.41 -5.31 -18.04
N PRO A 94 -8.32 -4.25 -17.19
CA PRO A 94 -9.04 -4.22 -15.93
C PRO A 94 -10.55 -4.30 -16.12
N ALA A 95 -11.09 -3.65 -17.15
CA ALA A 95 -12.52 -3.74 -17.47
C ALA A 95 -12.95 -5.17 -17.84
N ALA A 96 -12.15 -5.87 -18.64
CA ALA A 96 -12.40 -7.27 -19.00
C ALA A 96 -12.34 -8.20 -17.78
N TRP A 97 -11.38 -8.00 -16.88
CA TRP A 97 -11.25 -8.80 -15.66
C TRP A 97 -12.36 -8.51 -14.65
N GLN A 98 -12.83 -7.27 -14.55
CA GLN A 98 -13.97 -6.90 -13.70
C GLN A 98 -15.27 -7.56 -14.19
N ALA A 99 -15.47 -7.66 -15.50
CA ALA A 99 -16.62 -8.37 -16.05
C ALA A 99 -16.60 -9.88 -15.72
N ALA A 100 -15.42 -10.50 -15.70
CA ALA A 100 -15.25 -11.92 -15.36
C ALA A 100 -15.24 -12.20 -13.85
N PHE A 101 -14.65 -11.31 -13.05
CA PHE A 101 -14.56 -11.41 -11.59
C PHE A 101 -14.66 -10.01 -10.96
N PRO A 102 -15.88 -9.57 -10.59
CA PRO A 102 -16.15 -8.22 -10.10
C PRO A 102 -15.23 -7.74 -8.97
N PRO A 103 -14.80 -8.58 -8.00
CA PRO A 103 -13.91 -8.13 -6.92
C PRO A 103 -12.54 -7.63 -7.37
N THR A 104 -12.12 -7.86 -8.62
CA THR A 104 -10.83 -7.34 -9.16
C THR A 104 -10.71 -5.82 -9.08
N HIS A 105 -11.82 -5.08 -9.07
CA HIS A 105 -11.80 -3.62 -8.91
C HIS A 105 -11.17 -3.15 -7.59
N LEU A 106 -11.17 -3.99 -6.54
CA LEU A 106 -10.54 -3.65 -5.25
C LEU A 106 -9.01 -3.68 -5.31
N VAL A 107 -8.45 -4.45 -6.24
CA VAL A 107 -7.00 -4.60 -6.41
C VAL A 107 -6.50 -3.64 -7.49
N PHE A 108 -7.20 -3.60 -8.62
CA PHE A 108 -6.75 -2.87 -9.80
C PHE A 108 -7.35 -1.47 -9.93
N GLY A 109 -8.32 -1.09 -9.09
CA GLY A 109 -9.11 0.11 -9.27
C GLY A 109 -10.05 0.03 -10.48
N SER A 110 -10.80 1.09 -10.70
CA SER A 110 -11.83 1.19 -11.76
C SER A 110 -11.47 2.15 -12.89
N THR A 111 -10.72 3.22 -12.59
CA THR A 111 -10.53 4.34 -13.51
C THR A 111 -9.25 5.09 -13.21
N PHE A 112 -8.47 5.35 -14.26
CA PHE A 112 -7.25 6.13 -14.15
C PHE A 112 -7.52 7.59 -13.77
N SER A 113 -6.68 8.13 -12.88
CA SER A 113 -6.80 9.44 -12.27
C SER A 113 -5.41 10.03 -11.99
N TRP A 114 -5.09 11.12 -12.69
CA TRP A 114 -3.87 11.90 -12.41
C TRP A 114 -3.83 12.48 -10.99
N GLY A 115 -5.00 12.67 -10.37
CA GLY A 115 -5.12 13.18 -9.00
C GLY A 115 -4.57 12.21 -7.96
N ASP A 116 -4.49 10.92 -8.27
CA ASP A 116 -4.05 9.87 -7.35
C ASP A 116 -2.53 9.70 -7.29
N VAL A 117 -1.82 10.13 -8.34
CA VAL A 117 -0.36 10.02 -8.45
C VAL A 117 0.38 10.62 -7.25
N PRO A 118 0.07 11.85 -6.78
CA PRO A 118 0.69 12.41 -5.58
C PRO A 118 0.40 11.58 -4.32
N TRP A 119 -0.80 11.02 -4.19
CA TRP A 119 -1.22 10.26 -3.00
C TRP A 119 -0.54 8.90 -2.90
N TYR A 120 -0.19 8.26 -4.03
CA TYR A 120 0.68 7.08 -4.02
C TYR A 120 2.04 7.39 -3.39
N VAL A 121 2.66 8.52 -3.76
CA VAL A 121 3.95 8.94 -3.19
C VAL A 121 3.82 9.18 -1.68
N VAL A 122 2.75 9.88 -1.25
CA VAL A 122 2.50 10.14 0.18
C VAL A 122 2.28 8.85 0.96
N GLY A 123 1.45 7.93 0.45
CA GLY A 123 1.16 6.66 1.12
C GLY A 123 2.37 5.75 1.24
N VAL A 124 3.15 5.61 0.16
CA VAL A 124 4.42 4.87 0.18
C VAL A 124 5.41 5.50 1.16
N GLY A 125 5.57 6.82 1.09
CA GLY A 125 6.48 7.57 1.98
C GLY A 125 6.12 7.42 3.45
N LEU A 126 4.84 7.55 3.80
CA LEU A 126 4.34 7.39 5.16
C LEU A 126 4.57 5.98 5.68
N ALA A 127 4.19 4.95 4.92
CA ALA A 127 4.38 3.56 5.32
C ALA A 127 5.86 3.21 5.46
N TRP A 128 6.70 3.67 4.53
CA TRP A 128 8.14 3.49 4.58
C TRP A 128 8.78 4.13 5.82
N TRP A 129 8.38 5.36 6.13
CA TRP A 129 8.84 6.07 7.31
C TRP A 129 8.40 5.39 8.62
N LEU A 130 7.16 4.91 8.70
CA LEU A 130 6.65 4.15 9.85
C LEU A 130 7.43 2.85 10.06
N LEU A 131 7.74 2.13 8.98
CA LEU A 131 8.57 0.93 9.01
C LEU A 131 10.02 1.24 9.46
N GLY A 132 10.60 2.33 8.95
CA GLY A 132 11.95 2.79 9.30
C GLY A 132 12.09 3.16 10.77
N ARG A 133 11.12 3.90 11.33
CA ARG A 133 11.09 4.28 12.75
C ARG A 133 11.06 3.08 13.69
N ARG A 134 10.37 2.02 13.28
CA ARG A 134 10.19 0.82 14.12
C ARG A 134 11.32 -0.21 13.99
N ARG A 135 12.23 -0.05 13.03
CA ARG A 135 13.45 -0.86 12.87
C ARG A 135 14.73 -0.17 13.35
N ALA A 136 14.65 1.07 13.85
CA ALA A 136 15.83 1.73 14.43
C ALA A 136 16.33 0.91 15.63
N PRO A 137 17.64 0.59 15.71
CA PRO A 137 18.19 -0.09 16.87
C PRO A 137 17.96 0.77 18.11
N ALA A 138 17.55 0.14 19.22
CA ALA A 138 17.54 0.80 20.51
C ALA A 138 18.97 1.31 20.77
N ARG A 139 19.10 2.63 20.96
CA ARG A 139 20.38 3.24 21.27
C ARG A 139 20.81 2.89 22.69
#